data_AF-A0A540MUV6-F1
#
_entry.id   AF-A0A540MUV6-F1
#
_cell.length_a   1.000
_cell.length_b   1.000
_cell.length_c   1.000
_cell.angle_alpha   90.00
_cell.angle_beta   90.00
_cell.angle_gamma   90.00
#
_symmetry.space_group_name_H-M   'P 1'
#
loop_
_entity.id
_entity.type
_entity.pdbx_description
1 polymer ?
#
loop_
_entity_poly.entity_id
_entity_poly.type
_entity_poly.pdbx_seq_one_letter_code
_entity_poly.pdbx_strand_id
1 'polypeptide(L)'
;MASNKKRKLQNPTDSKETNQERQLKDDIIGELLRLLPTKSSVLMSFLSKQWQSVWFALPAIHLDFDEEGEPLHDNNDDDNHVVRQHAKFINMFSWFVGFCEKDKQQQQLVEKFRIRMVRYSLLEEEATVVDKWLTFGLERSVKELDISLLGGGGIADGDLPPSIENLAIVSCSDVGTDMFSNISINSSTLKSLEVIDCNCRTISASAGDLESITIVSDYADFKLLNLYGCSKVNYMDIRARHLGTFNVAEFSQSVKEATLDVPNLCACLYDCKLHDQRYILSRISAKLA
;
A
#
# COMPACT_ATOMS: atom_id res chain seq x y z
N MET A 1 -7.70 5.90 -73.51
CA MET A 1 -7.11 5.72 -72.17
C MET A 1 -8.23 5.35 -71.20
N ALA A 2 -8.33 4.08 -70.83
CA ALA A 2 -9.31 3.61 -69.84
C ALA A 2 -8.53 3.07 -68.64
N SER A 3 -8.68 3.72 -67.48
CA SER A 3 -7.96 3.38 -66.25
C SER A 3 -8.74 2.33 -65.45
N ASN A 4 -8.14 1.15 -65.31
CA ASN A 4 -8.69 0.00 -64.60
C ASN A 4 -8.48 0.15 -63.08
N LYS A 5 -9.53 0.54 -62.35
CA LYS A 5 -9.52 0.58 -60.88
C LYS A 5 -9.91 -0.81 -60.34
N LYS A 6 -8.92 -1.66 -60.06
CA LYS A 6 -9.12 -2.93 -59.33
C LYS A 6 -9.74 -2.65 -57.95
N ARG A 7 -11.02 -2.98 -57.76
CA ARG A 7 -11.64 -3.11 -56.44
C ARG A 7 -11.15 -4.43 -55.83
N LYS A 8 -10.37 -4.37 -54.75
CA LYS A 8 -10.14 -5.53 -53.87
C LYS A 8 -11.48 -5.81 -53.16
N LEU A 9 -12.10 -6.95 -53.48
CA LEU A 9 -13.14 -7.53 -52.65
C LEU A 9 -12.44 -8.11 -51.41
N GLN A 10 -12.72 -7.54 -50.24
CA GLN A 10 -12.40 -8.15 -48.96
C GLN A 10 -13.64 -8.97 -48.56
N ASN A 11 -13.47 -10.29 -48.44
CA ASN A 11 -14.57 -11.21 -48.10
C ASN A 11 -14.98 -11.00 -46.63
N PRO A 12 -16.28 -10.77 -46.34
CA PRO A 12 -16.77 -10.53 -44.98
C PRO A 12 -16.70 -11.76 -44.05
N THR A 13 -16.46 -12.95 -44.60
CA THR A 13 -16.27 -14.20 -43.84
C THR A 13 -14.90 -14.25 -43.17
N ASP A 14 -13.87 -13.79 -43.87
CA ASP A 14 -12.46 -13.75 -43.43
C ASP A 14 -12.28 -12.82 -42.21
N SER A 15 -13.06 -11.74 -42.15
CA SER A 15 -13.05 -10.80 -41.01
C SER A 15 -13.75 -11.31 -39.75
N LYS A 16 -14.64 -12.31 -39.85
CA LYS A 16 -15.36 -12.87 -38.69
C LYS A 16 -14.56 -14.00 -38.03
N GLU A 17 -13.98 -14.90 -38.84
CA GLU A 17 -13.13 -15.99 -38.34
C GLU A 17 -11.88 -15.45 -37.63
N THR A 18 -11.21 -14.46 -38.23
CA THR A 18 -10.04 -13.80 -37.62
C THR A 18 -10.35 -13.07 -36.30
N ASN A 19 -11.59 -12.63 -36.10
CA ASN A 19 -11.99 -11.96 -34.87
C ASN A 19 -12.32 -12.95 -33.75
N GLN A 20 -12.92 -14.10 -34.09
CA GLN A 20 -13.18 -15.19 -33.14
C GLN A 20 -11.88 -15.86 -32.65
N GLU A 21 -10.93 -16.10 -33.55
CA GLU A 21 -9.61 -16.64 -33.18
C GLU A 21 -8.82 -15.69 -32.27
N ARG A 22 -8.94 -14.37 -32.50
CA ARG A 22 -8.33 -13.36 -31.64
C ARG A 22 -8.96 -13.36 -30.26
N GLN A 23 -10.29 -13.35 -30.19
CA GLN A 23 -11.03 -13.41 -28.94
C GLN A 23 -10.64 -14.65 -28.12
N LEU A 24 -10.59 -15.82 -28.75
CA LEU A 24 -10.19 -17.06 -28.08
C LEU A 24 -8.77 -16.99 -27.51
N LYS A 25 -7.83 -16.37 -28.24
CA LYS A 25 -6.46 -16.17 -27.74
C LYS A 25 -6.42 -15.20 -26.57
N ASP A 26 -7.18 -14.12 -26.64
CA ASP A 26 -7.26 -13.12 -25.58
C ASP A 26 -7.87 -13.72 -24.31
N ASP A 27 -8.91 -14.56 -24.45
CA ASP A 27 -9.54 -15.26 -23.33
C ASP A 27 -8.55 -16.25 -22.66
N ILE A 28 -7.81 -17.03 -23.45
CA ILE A 28 -6.78 -17.95 -22.93
C ILE A 28 -5.65 -17.17 -22.22
N ILE A 29 -5.18 -16.08 -22.83
CA ILE A 29 -4.14 -15.22 -22.22
C ILE A 29 -4.66 -14.65 -20.90
N GLY A 30 -5.90 -14.17 -20.86
CA GLY A 30 -6.52 -13.62 -19.65
C GLY A 30 -6.60 -14.65 -18.54
N GLU A 31 -6.95 -15.89 -18.87
CA GLU A 31 -7.01 -16.98 -17.89
C GLU A 31 -5.62 -17.36 -17.38
N LEU A 32 -4.62 -17.44 -18.26
CA LEU A 32 -3.23 -17.67 -17.86
C LEU A 32 -2.72 -16.56 -16.92
N LEU A 33 -2.98 -15.30 -17.24
CA LEU A 33 -2.56 -14.15 -16.45
C LEU A 33 -3.20 -14.12 -15.05
N ARG A 34 -4.43 -14.64 -14.89
CA ARG A 34 -5.12 -14.78 -13.60
C ARG A 34 -4.58 -15.93 -12.75
N LEU A 35 -4.10 -17.00 -13.37
CA LEU A 35 -3.55 -18.17 -12.69
C LEU A 35 -2.09 -17.96 -12.22
N LEU A 36 -1.39 -17.01 -12.83
CA LEU A 36 -0.01 -16.70 -12.53
C LEU A 36 0.13 -15.78 -11.30
N PRO A 37 1.20 -15.90 -10.50
CA PRO A 37 1.56 -14.90 -9.50
C PRO A 37 1.73 -13.53 -10.16
N THR A 38 1.33 -12.45 -9.47
CA THR A 38 1.32 -11.07 -10.01
C THR A 38 2.61 -10.71 -10.75
N LYS A 39 3.78 -10.97 -10.16
CA LYS A 39 5.07 -10.69 -10.80
C LYS A 39 5.21 -11.36 -12.16
N SER A 40 4.90 -12.65 -12.22
CA SER A 40 4.95 -13.43 -13.44
C SER A 40 3.97 -12.88 -14.45
N SER A 41 2.75 -12.55 -14.05
CA SER A 41 1.74 -12.01 -14.95
C SER A 41 2.12 -10.63 -15.51
N VAL A 42 2.70 -9.74 -14.68
CA VAL A 42 3.26 -8.46 -15.12
C VAL A 42 4.38 -8.70 -16.14
N LEU A 43 5.30 -9.63 -15.87
CA LEU A 43 6.38 -9.96 -16.81
C LEU A 43 5.85 -10.52 -18.13
N MET A 44 4.82 -11.36 -18.08
CA MET A 44 4.16 -11.92 -19.26
C MET A 44 3.47 -10.84 -20.10
N SER A 45 2.96 -9.77 -19.48
CA SER A 45 2.38 -8.62 -20.20
C SER A 45 3.38 -7.96 -21.16
N PHE A 46 4.68 -8.12 -20.94
CA PHE A 46 5.72 -7.56 -21.80
C PHE A 46 6.09 -8.43 -22.99
N LEU A 47 5.57 -9.66 -23.10
CA LEU A 47 5.93 -10.57 -24.19
C LEU A 47 5.41 -10.10 -25.55
N SER A 48 4.25 -9.46 -25.59
CA SER A 48 3.71 -8.87 -26.81
C SER A 48 2.63 -7.83 -26.51
N LYS A 49 2.29 -7.02 -27.52
CA LYS A 49 1.17 -6.06 -27.44
C LYS A 49 -0.17 -6.72 -27.12
N GLN A 50 -0.34 -8.00 -27.46
CA GLN A 50 -1.56 -8.75 -27.15
C GLN A 50 -1.62 -9.09 -25.66
N TRP A 51 -0.55 -9.65 -25.11
CA TRP A 51 -0.44 -9.93 -23.67
C TRP A 51 -0.58 -8.67 -22.83
N GLN A 52 0.05 -7.58 -23.29
CA GLN A 52 -0.12 -6.25 -22.72
C GLN A 52 -1.60 -5.86 -22.72
N SER A 53 -2.24 -5.82 -23.88
CA SER A 53 -3.63 -5.38 -24.01
C SER A 53 -4.59 -6.20 -23.14
N VAL A 54 -4.39 -7.52 -23.04
CA VAL A 54 -5.23 -8.39 -22.22
C VAL A 54 -5.01 -8.12 -20.73
N TRP A 55 -3.75 -7.96 -20.30
CA TRP A 55 -3.42 -7.59 -18.92
C TRP A 55 -4.08 -6.26 -18.50
N PHE A 56 -4.07 -5.26 -19.38
CA PHE A 56 -4.74 -3.97 -19.14
C PHE A 56 -6.27 -4.04 -19.12
N ALA A 57 -6.86 -5.03 -19.79
CA ALA A 57 -8.30 -5.22 -19.84
C ALA A 57 -8.87 -6.04 -18.66
N LEU A 58 -8.03 -6.52 -17.74
CA LEU A 58 -8.48 -7.30 -16.60
C LEU A 58 -9.31 -6.44 -15.62
N PRO A 59 -10.55 -6.86 -15.29
CA PRO A 59 -11.35 -6.17 -14.28
C PRO A 59 -10.78 -6.51 -12.90
N ALA A 60 -10.30 -5.49 -12.19
CA ALA A 60 -9.66 -5.58 -10.87
C ALA A 60 -8.31 -6.32 -10.86
N ILE A 61 -7.22 -5.54 -10.93
CA ILE A 61 -5.88 -6.09 -10.78
C ILE A 61 -5.48 -6.06 -9.30
N HIS A 62 -4.99 -7.19 -8.81
CA HIS A 62 -4.33 -7.33 -7.52
C HIS A 62 -2.83 -7.36 -7.73
N LEU A 63 -2.17 -6.30 -7.29
CA LEU A 63 -0.72 -6.18 -7.37
C LEU A 63 -0.11 -6.68 -6.06
N ASP A 64 0.49 -7.88 -6.04
CA ASP A 64 1.24 -8.41 -4.89
C ASP A 64 2.71 -8.61 -5.29
N PHE A 65 3.57 -7.74 -4.75
CA PHE A 65 5.00 -7.74 -5.02
C PHE A 65 5.76 -8.08 -3.74
N ASP A 66 6.23 -9.31 -3.64
CA ASP A 66 7.02 -9.78 -2.50
C ASP A 66 8.51 -9.86 -2.86
N GLU A 67 9.44 -9.41 -2.03
CA GLU A 67 10.86 -9.66 -2.24
C GLU A 67 11.17 -11.11 -1.82
N GLU A 68 11.16 -12.03 -2.79
CA GLU A 68 11.47 -13.44 -2.55
C GLU A 68 12.91 -13.59 -2.02
N GLY A 69 13.04 -13.87 -0.73
CA GLY A 69 14.29 -14.18 -0.07
C GLY A 69 14.03 -14.89 1.24
N GLU A 70 14.64 -16.07 1.42
CA GLU A 70 14.68 -16.75 2.71
C GLU A 70 15.24 -15.79 3.78
N PRO A 71 14.68 -15.79 5.01
CA PRO A 71 15.24 -15.01 6.10
C PRO A 71 16.71 -15.38 6.28
N LEU A 72 17.55 -14.37 6.53
CA LEU A 72 19.00 -14.47 6.63
C LEU A 72 19.42 -15.71 7.44
N HIS A 73 19.82 -16.78 6.76
CA HIS A 73 20.53 -17.86 7.40
C HIS A 73 21.99 -17.43 7.54
N ASP A 74 22.48 -17.47 8.77
CA ASP A 74 23.81 -17.02 9.26
C ASP A 74 24.99 -17.86 8.72
N ASN A 75 25.01 -18.16 7.42
CA ASN A 75 26.07 -18.94 6.80
C ASN A 75 26.47 -18.31 5.48
N ASN A 76 27.43 -17.37 5.50
CA ASN A 76 28.45 -17.04 4.48
C ASN A 76 28.13 -17.16 2.97
N ASP A 77 26.87 -17.26 2.56
CA ASP A 77 26.44 -17.41 1.18
C ASP A 77 26.25 -16.02 0.57
N ASP A 78 27.33 -15.57 -0.06
CA ASP A 78 27.43 -14.52 -1.08
C ASP A 78 26.46 -13.33 -0.89
N ASP A 79 26.85 -12.38 -0.04
CA ASP A 79 26.23 -11.05 0.09
C ASP A 79 25.88 -10.43 -1.28
N ASN A 80 26.67 -10.71 -2.33
CA ASN A 80 26.41 -10.20 -3.68
C ASN A 80 25.17 -10.80 -4.33
N HIS A 81 24.83 -12.06 -4.07
CA HIS A 81 23.63 -12.68 -4.63
C HIS A 81 22.37 -12.05 -4.04
N VAL A 82 22.39 -11.84 -2.72
CA VAL A 82 21.35 -11.19 -1.92
C VAL A 82 21.11 -9.76 -2.39
N VAL A 83 22.17 -8.94 -2.50
CA VAL A 83 22.10 -7.56 -3.03
C VAL A 83 21.60 -7.53 -4.47
N ARG A 84 22.03 -8.48 -5.30
CA ARG A 84 21.59 -8.57 -6.70
C ARG A 84 20.12 -8.93 -6.83
N GLN A 85 19.56 -9.75 -5.94
CA GLN A 85 18.13 -10.04 -5.92
C GLN A 85 17.30 -8.81 -5.55
N HIS A 86 17.75 -8.06 -4.55
CA HIS A 86 17.14 -6.79 -4.16
C HIS A 86 17.09 -5.80 -5.34
N ALA A 87 18.25 -5.58 -5.98
CA ALA A 87 18.34 -4.70 -7.14
C ALA A 87 17.45 -5.15 -8.31
N LYS A 88 17.27 -6.46 -8.51
CA LYS A 88 16.32 -6.98 -9.53
C LYS A 88 14.88 -6.66 -9.17
N PHE A 89 14.50 -6.77 -7.91
CA PHE A 89 13.16 -6.42 -7.43
C PHE A 89 12.88 -4.93 -7.65
N ILE A 90 13.77 -4.06 -7.18
CA ILE A 90 13.68 -2.60 -7.38
C ILE A 90 13.57 -2.22 -8.86
N ASN A 91 14.43 -2.79 -9.71
CA ASN A 91 14.43 -2.49 -11.14
C ASN A 91 13.16 -2.98 -11.83
N MET A 92 12.68 -4.18 -11.49
CA MET A 92 11.44 -4.72 -12.04
C MET A 92 10.26 -3.81 -11.71
N PHE A 93 10.16 -3.36 -10.45
CA PHE A 93 9.08 -2.49 -10.02
C PHE A 93 9.19 -1.08 -10.61
N SER A 94 10.38 -0.48 -10.60
CA SER A 94 10.63 0.83 -11.21
C SER A 94 10.28 0.84 -12.69
N TRP A 95 10.59 -0.26 -13.38
CA TRP A 95 10.20 -0.42 -14.78
C TRP A 95 8.68 -0.55 -14.93
N PHE A 96 8.02 -1.33 -14.07
CA PHE A 96 6.56 -1.43 -14.06
C PHE A 96 5.86 -0.08 -13.84
N VAL A 97 6.26 0.69 -12.83
CA VAL A 97 5.69 2.03 -12.57
C VAL A 97 5.91 2.95 -13.77
N GLY A 98 7.15 3.07 -14.25
CA GLY A 98 7.45 3.92 -15.39
C GLY A 98 6.78 3.46 -16.70
N PHE A 99 6.43 2.18 -16.80
CA PHE A 99 5.63 1.65 -17.90
C PHE A 99 4.16 2.07 -17.77
N CYS A 100 3.59 1.93 -16.58
CA CYS A 100 2.21 2.35 -16.29
C CYS A 100 2.01 3.88 -16.40
N GLU A 101 3.03 4.69 -16.11
CA GLU A 101 2.98 6.17 -16.27
C GLU A 101 2.95 6.63 -17.73
N LYS A 102 3.62 5.89 -18.63
CA LYS A 102 3.71 6.23 -20.05
C LYS A 102 2.40 5.94 -20.80
N ASP A 103 1.63 4.97 -20.35
CA ASP A 103 0.38 4.56 -20.98
C ASP A 103 -0.83 5.27 -20.36
N LYS A 104 -0.82 6.62 -20.38
CA LYS A 104 -1.85 7.49 -19.78
C LYS A 104 -3.29 7.24 -20.27
N GLN A 105 -3.45 6.51 -21.38
CA GLN A 105 -4.74 6.19 -21.98
C GLN A 105 -5.44 5.00 -21.29
N GLN A 106 -4.74 4.26 -20.42
CA GLN A 106 -5.26 3.03 -19.81
C GLN A 106 -5.19 3.14 -18.28
N GLN A 107 -6.17 3.84 -17.70
CA GLN A 107 -6.40 3.84 -16.25
C GLN A 107 -6.91 2.46 -15.83
N GLN A 108 -5.98 1.57 -15.46
CA GLN A 108 -6.32 0.31 -14.83
C GLN A 108 -6.93 0.57 -13.46
N LEU A 109 -8.04 -0.11 -13.18
CA LEU A 109 -8.59 -0.19 -11.83
C LEU A 109 -7.74 -1.21 -11.04
N VAL A 110 -6.77 -0.70 -10.28
CA VAL A 110 -6.03 -1.49 -9.31
C VAL A 110 -6.82 -1.47 -8.01
N GLU A 111 -7.37 -2.61 -7.59
CA GLU A 111 -8.17 -2.66 -6.37
C GLU A 111 -7.31 -2.88 -5.14
N LYS A 112 -6.31 -3.75 -5.24
CA LYS A 112 -5.39 -4.06 -4.15
C LYS A 112 -3.96 -3.89 -4.61
N PHE A 113 -3.17 -3.23 -3.80
CA PHE A 113 -1.77 -2.99 -4.07
C PHE A 113 -0.96 -3.28 -2.81
N ARG A 114 -0.20 -4.36 -2.87
CA ARG A 114 0.61 -4.91 -1.81
C ARG A 114 2.07 -4.95 -2.25
N ILE A 115 2.94 -4.37 -1.44
CA ILE A 115 4.39 -4.45 -1.60
C ILE A 115 4.97 -4.99 -0.30
N ARG A 116 5.77 -6.05 -0.39
CA ARG A 116 6.59 -6.56 0.70
C ARG A 116 8.04 -6.52 0.24
N MET A 117 8.85 -5.73 0.92
CA MET A 117 10.27 -5.54 0.67
C MET A 117 11.00 -5.94 1.94
N VAL A 118 11.94 -6.88 1.82
CA VAL A 118 12.57 -7.54 2.97
C VAL A 118 13.92 -6.91 3.32
N ARG A 119 14.51 -6.16 2.38
CA ARG A 119 15.89 -5.64 2.48
C ARG A 119 16.01 -4.16 2.13
N TYR A 120 15.15 -3.33 2.68
CA TYR A 120 15.17 -1.90 2.43
C TYR A 120 16.41 -1.21 3.04
N SER A 121 17.15 -0.42 2.25
CA SER A 121 18.29 0.36 2.71
C SER A 121 18.00 1.86 2.63
N LEU A 122 18.48 2.64 3.60
CA LEU A 122 18.30 4.11 3.68
C LEU A 122 19.09 4.90 2.62
N LEU A 123 19.56 4.26 1.54
CA LEU A 123 20.18 5.02 0.46
C LEU A 123 19.10 5.92 -0.16
N GLU A 124 19.41 7.22 -0.34
CA GLU A 124 18.47 8.23 -0.87
C GLU A 124 17.75 7.75 -2.13
N GLU A 125 18.44 6.96 -2.97
CA GLU A 125 17.88 6.39 -4.19
C GLU A 125 16.71 5.43 -3.93
N GLU A 126 16.74 4.60 -2.89
CA GLU A 126 15.66 3.64 -2.58
C GLU A 126 14.46 4.32 -1.91
N ALA A 127 14.68 5.33 -1.08
CA ALA A 127 13.59 6.14 -0.51
C ALA A 127 12.76 6.81 -1.62
N THR A 128 13.43 7.40 -2.63
CA THR A 128 12.72 8.00 -3.77
C THR A 128 11.97 6.98 -4.62
N VAL A 129 12.38 5.71 -4.58
CA VAL A 129 11.72 4.62 -5.28
C VAL A 129 10.44 4.21 -4.53
N VAL A 130 10.51 4.04 -3.20
CA VAL A 130 9.33 3.77 -2.36
C VAL A 130 8.32 4.92 -2.43
N ASP A 131 8.76 6.18 -2.44
CA ASP A 131 7.89 7.34 -2.63
C ASP A 131 7.14 7.30 -3.97
N LYS A 132 7.80 6.85 -5.05
CA LYS A 132 7.14 6.65 -6.35
C LYS A 132 6.12 5.52 -6.29
N TRP A 133 6.36 4.49 -5.50
CA TRP A 133 5.44 3.37 -5.35
C TRP A 133 4.22 3.77 -4.54
N LEU A 134 4.43 4.48 -3.44
CA LEU A 134 3.39 5.16 -2.69
C LEU A 134 2.58 6.04 -3.64
N THR A 135 3.22 7.00 -4.31
CA THR A 135 2.59 7.89 -5.29
C THR A 135 1.80 7.10 -6.35
N PHE A 136 2.32 5.98 -6.85
CA PHE A 136 1.61 5.12 -7.79
C PHE A 136 0.32 4.55 -7.19
N GLY A 137 0.36 3.98 -5.98
CA GLY A 137 -0.83 3.50 -5.28
C GLY A 137 -1.83 4.61 -5.01
N LEU A 138 -1.33 5.79 -4.64
CA LEU A 138 -2.10 6.99 -4.37
C LEU A 138 -2.80 7.50 -5.65
N GLU A 139 -2.08 7.68 -6.76
CA GLU A 139 -2.61 8.14 -8.05
C GLU A 139 -3.64 7.17 -8.64
N ARG A 140 -3.50 5.88 -8.39
CA ARG A 140 -4.39 4.83 -8.93
C ARG A 140 -5.61 4.55 -8.07
N SER A 141 -5.76 5.26 -6.95
CA SER A 141 -7.00 5.19 -6.16
C SER A 141 -7.34 3.77 -5.70
N VAL A 142 -6.33 3.05 -5.23
CA VAL A 142 -6.47 1.65 -4.79
C VAL A 142 -7.41 1.55 -3.59
N LYS A 143 -8.18 0.47 -3.48
CA LYS A 143 -9.09 0.24 -2.33
C LYS A 143 -8.33 -0.27 -1.10
N GLU A 144 -7.31 -1.09 -1.34
CA GLU A 144 -6.42 -1.66 -0.32
C GLU A 144 -4.97 -1.36 -0.68
N LEU A 145 -4.26 -0.68 0.22
CA LEU A 145 -2.83 -0.43 0.14
C LEU A 145 -2.15 -1.13 1.32
N ASP A 146 -1.26 -2.09 1.02
CA ASP A 146 -0.47 -2.81 2.02
C ASP A 146 1.02 -2.63 1.69
N ILE A 147 1.76 -2.03 2.62
CA ILE A 147 3.18 -1.80 2.45
C ILE A 147 3.91 -2.43 3.63
N SER A 148 4.79 -3.38 3.32
CA SER A 148 5.73 -3.96 4.26
C SER A 148 7.18 -3.70 3.88
N LEU A 149 7.94 -3.00 4.73
CA LEU A 149 9.32 -2.57 4.49
C LEU A 149 10.23 -3.02 5.64
N LEU A 150 10.71 -4.27 5.58
CA LEU A 150 11.75 -4.74 6.50
C LEU A 150 13.09 -4.17 6.00
N GLY A 151 13.77 -3.38 6.83
CA GLY A 151 14.88 -2.51 6.42
C GLY A 151 14.54 -1.01 6.55
N GLY A 152 15.54 -0.13 6.63
CA GLY A 152 15.44 1.23 7.18
C GLY A 152 14.66 2.27 6.36
N GLY A 153 13.60 2.92 6.89
CA GLY A 153 13.13 4.27 6.47
C GLY A 153 11.60 4.53 6.42
N GLY A 154 11.18 5.74 6.83
CA GLY A 154 9.80 6.19 7.09
C GLY A 154 8.91 6.49 5.87
N ILE A 155 7.61 6.68 6.12
CA ILE A 155 6.55 6.83 5.10
C ILE A 155 6.07 8.29 4.99
N ALA A 156 5.87 8.72 3.74
CA ALA A 156 5.63 10.08 3.28
C ALA A 156 4.48 10.85 3.95
N ASP A 157 4.68 12.17 4.04
CA ASP A 157 3.76 13.22 4.47
C ASP A 157 2.93 13.68 3.25
N GLY A 158 1.79 13.02 3.00
CA GLY A 158 0.94 13.32 1.84
C GLY A 158 -0.52 12.88 2.02
N ASP A 159 -1.45 13.65 1.47
CA ASP A 159 -2.88 13.32 1.49
C ASP A 159 -3.13 12.01 0.73
N LEU A 160 -3.86 11.08 1.34
CA LEU A 160 -4.28 9.85 0.68
C LEU A 160 -5.38 10.16 -0.36
N PRO A 161 -5.44 9.43 -1.49
CA PRO A 161 -6.52 9.58 -2.45
C PRO A 161 -7.89 9.25 -1.84
N PRO A 162 -8.96 9.85 -2.35
CA PRO A 162 -10.33 9.76 -1.81
C PRO A 162 -11.03 8.41 -2.11
N SER A 163 -10.28 7.33 -2.23
CA SER A 163 -10.73 6.01 -2.68
C SER A 163 -10.11 4.87 -1.89
N ILE A 164 -9.02 5.14 -1.14
CA ILE A 164 -8.47 4.18 -0.19
C ILE A 164 -9.48 4.02 0.94
N GLU A 165 -9.94 2.79 1.11
CA GLU A 165 -10.80 2.40 2.21
C GLU A 165 -10.00 1.67 3.30
N ASN A 166 -8.92 0.97 2.93
CA ASN A 166 -8.08 0.22 3.87
C ASN A 166 -6.60 0.50 3.61
N LEU A 167 -5.89 0.88 4.67
CA LEU A 167 -4.45 1.11 4.66
C LEU A 167 -3.80 0.24 5.73
N ALA A 168 -2.86 -0.61 5.33
CA ALA A 168 -2.01 -1.39 6.20
C ALA A 168 -0.54 -1.00 5.99
N ILE A 169 0.14 -0.68 7.08
CA ILE A 169 1.56 -0.38 7.12
C ILE A 169 2.18 -1.36 8.11
N VAL A 170 3.00 -2.30 7.63
CA VAL A 170 3.55 -3.37 8.47
C VAL A 170 5.07 -3.39 8.38
N SER A 171 5.77 -3.25 9.49
CA SER A 171 7.23 -3.26 9.57
C SER A 171 7.87 -2.14 8.74
N CYS A 172 8.31 -1.09 9.41
CA CYS A 172 9.11 0.00 8.84
C CYS A 172 10.25 0.22 9.81
N SER A 173 11.39 -0.43 9.59
CA SER A 173 12.53 -0.32 10.52
C SER A 173 13.39 0.91 10.21
N ASP A 174 14.34 1.27 11.07
CA ASP A 174 15.35 2.33 10.83
C ASP A 174 16.73 1.65 10.83
N VAL A 175 17.63 2.07 9.94
CA VAL A 175 19.06 1.71 10.00
C VAL A 175 19.91 2.97 9.93
N GLY A 176 19.64 3.91 10.84
CA GLY A 176 20.63 4.86 11.30
C GLY A 176 21.00 5.94 10.30
N THR A 177 20.14 6.95 10.19
CA THR A 177 20.57 8.35 10.12
C THR A 177 19.38 9.22 10.54
N ASP A 178 19.47 9.74 11.76
CA ASP A 178 18.96 11.05 12.18
C ASP A 178 17.91 11.76 11.30
N MET A 179 16.65 11.30 11.33
CA MET A 179 15.49 12.20 11.30
C MET A 179 14.23 11.45 11.71
N PHE A 180 13.51 11.96 12.70
CA PHE A 180 12.29 11.39 13.25
C PHE A 180 11.28 11.05 12.14
N SER A 181 11.14 9.77 11.79
CA SER A 181 10.12 9.30 10.87
C SER A 181 8.75 9.59 11.50
N ASN A 182 8.01 10.49 10.89
CA ASN A 182 6.63 10.80 11.26
C ASN A 182 5.73 10.20 10.18
N ILE A 183 4.75 9.40 10.59
CA ILE A 183 3.71 8.90 9.70
C ILE A 183 2.55 9.90 9.77
N SER A 184 2.16 10.45 8.63
CA SER A 184 1.06 11.41 8.51
C SER A 184 0.03 10.85 7.53
N ILE A 185 -1.19 10.64 8.01
CA ILE A 185 -2.27 10.03 7.25
C ILE A 185 -3.44 11.01 7.24
N ASN A 186 -3.84 11.49 6.06
CA ASN A 186 -5.02 12.31 5.91
C ASN A 186 -5.91 11.70 4.82
N SER A 187 -7.12 11.26 5.19
CA SER A 187 -8.05 10.64 4.24
C SER A 187 -9.50 10.77 4.69
N SER A 188 -10.35 11.29 3.83
CA SER A 188 -11.78 11.34 4.10
C SER A 188 -12.52 10.01 3.87
N THR A 189 -11.92 9.05 3.15
CA THR A 189 -12.59 7.79 2.77
C THR A 189 -12.03 6.54 3.45
N LEU A 190 -10.93 6.68 4.18
CA LEU A 190 -10.29 5.57 4.89
C LEU A 190 -11.23 5.04 5.97
N LYS A 191 -11.56 3.74 5.91
CA LYS A 191 -12.40 3.01 6.87
C LYS A 191 -11.59 2.15 7.82
N SER A 192 -10.43 1.63 7.40
CA SER A 192 -9.54 0.83 8.24
C SER A 192 -8.09 1.29 8.14
N LEU A 193 -7.44 1.47 9.28
CA LEU A 193 -6.01 1.76 9.40
C LEU A 193 -5.32 0.72 10.29
N GLU A 194 -4.28 0.09 9.77
CA GLU A 194 -3.44 -0.83 10.51
C GLU A 194 -1.97 -0.38 10.40
N VAL A 195 -1.31 -0.19 11.54
CA VAL A 195 0.10 0.17 11.64
C VAL A 195 0.77 -0.81 12.62
N ILE A 196 1.60 -1.72 12.12
CA ILE A 196 2.23 -2.77 12.92
C ILE A 196 3.74 -2.68 12.78
N ASP A 197 4.47 -2.80 13.89
CA ASP A 197 5.93 -2.86 13.94
C ASP A 197 6.64 -1.72 13.19
N CYS A 198 6.08 -0.51 13.23
CA CYS A 198 6.69 0.67 12.62
C CYS A 198 7.59 1.42 13.60
N ASN A 199 8.84 1.64 13.20
CA ASN A 199 9.80 2.49 13.87
C ASN A 199 9.61 3.94 13.43
N CYS A 200 8.66 4.61 14.08
CA CYS A 200 8.36 6.02 13.86
C CYS A 200 8.30 6.75 15.19
N ARG A 201 8.66 8.03 15.21
CA ARG A 201 8.50 8.85 16.42
C ARG A 201 7.05 9.24 16.64
N THR A 202 6.40 9.64 15.57
CA THR A 202 5.04 10.18 15.59
C THR A 202 4.17 9.49 14.56
N ILE A 203 2.94 9.15 14.95
CA ILE A 203 1.87 8.81 14.01
C ILE A 203 0.78 9.86 14.16
N SER A 204 0.37 10.47 13.05
CA SER A 204 -0.77 11.38 13.00
C SER A 204 -1.76 10.88 11.95
N ALA A 205 -3.01 10.66 12.35
CA ALA A 205 -4.07 10.26 11.44
C ALA A 205 -5.28 11.20 11.55
N SER A 206 -5.75 11.68 10.40
CA SER A 206 -6.95 12.47 10.21
C SER A 206 -7.87 11.74 9.22
N ALA A 207 -8.90 11.07 9.73
CA ALA A 207 -9.79 10.31 8.87
C ALA A 207 -11.26 10.27 9.34
N GLY A 208 -12.13 10.95 8.59
CA GLY A 208 -13.54 11.15 8.94
C GLY A 208 -14.39 9.87 8.89
N ASP A 209 -14.09 9.00 7.92
CA ASP A 209 -14.81 7.74 7.69
C ASP A 209 -14.18 6.53 8.40
N LEU A 210 -13.15 6.75 9.23
CA LEU A 210 -12.41 5.67 9.87
C LEU A 210 -13.28 4.91 10.87
N GLU A 211 -13.44 3.61 10.65
CA GLU A 211 -14.26 2.71 11.46
C GLU A 211 -13.40 1.80 12.36
N SER A 212 -12.19 1.47 11.92
CA SER A 212 -11.26 0.58 12.62
C SER A 212 -9.84 1.14 12.63
N ILE A 213 -9.18 1.09 13.78
CA ILE A 213 -7.76 1.45 13.91
C ILE A 213 -7.00 0.43 14.77
N THR A 214 -5.89 -0.07 14.23
CA THR A 214 -4.96 -0.95 14.94
C THR A 214 -3.55 -0.36 14.87
N ILE A 215 -2.93 -0.13 16.02
CA ILE A 215 -1.54 0.33 16.12
C ILE A 215 -0.81 -0.57 17.09
N VAL A 216 0.19 -1.31 16.60
CA VAL A 216 1.03 -2.18 17.42
C VAL A 216 2.48 -1.80 17.17
N SER A 217 3.18 -1.28 18.19
CA SER A 217 4.58 -0.93 18.07
C SER A 217 5.30 -1.00 19.42
N ASP A 218 6.33 -1.84 19.50
CA ASP A 218 7.21 -1.95 20.66
C ASP A 218 8.52 -1.14 20.49
N TYR A 219 8.61 -0.28 19.47
CA TYR A 219 9.79 0.55 19.23
C TYR A 219 9.95 1.65 20.27
N ALA A 220 11.18 1.80 20.79
CA ALA A 220 11.50 2.76 21.83
C ALA A 220 11.26 4.22 21.41
N ASP A 221 11.40 4.51 20.11
CA ASP A 221 11.29 5.86 19.58
C ASP A 221 9.85 6.31 19.35
N PHE A 222 8.87 5.41 19.35
CA PHE A 222 7.47 5.77 19.19
C PHE A 222 6.94 6.48 20.44
N LYS A 223 6.83 7.81 20.35
CA LYS A 223 6.52 8.69 21.49
C LYS A 223 5.16 9.34 21.40
N LEU A 224 4.67 9.62 20.19
CA LEU A 224 3.50 10.47 19.99
C LEU A 224 2.50 9.84 19.02
N LEU A 225 1.25 9.74 19.44
CA LEU A 225 0.12 9.35 18.60
C LEU A 225 -0.91 10.47 18.59
N ASN A 226 -1.30 10.93 17.41
CA ASN A 226 -2.33 11.93 17.21
C ASN A 226 -3.46 11.36 16.34
N LEU A 227 -4.70 11.40 16.84
CA LEU A 227 -5.90 11.04 16.08
C LEU A 227 -6.87 12.21 16.04
N TYR A 228 -7.11 12.75 14.85
CA TYR A 228 -7.95 13.93 14.64
C TYR A 228 -9.14 13.59 13.72
N GLY A 229 -10.32 14.14 13.99
CA GLY A 229 -11.48 13.99 13.10
C GLY A 229 -11.99 12.55 12.95
N CYS A 230 -11.53 11.61 13.78
CA CYS A 230 -11.83 10.18 13.70
C CYS A 230 -13.20 9.86 14.34
N SER A 231 -14.27 10.43 13.79
CA SER A 231 -15.60 10.47 14.40
C SER A 231 -16.41 9.16 14.29
N LYS A 232 -16.02 8.24 13.39
CA LYS A 232 -16.74 6.97 13.14
C LYS A 232 -16.07 5.72 13.71
N VAL A 233 -14.97 5.87 14.44
CA VAL A 233 -14.19 4.74 14.96
C VAL A 233 -15.04 3.90 15.90
N ASN A 234 -15.25 2.64 15.53
CA ASN A 234 -15.99 1.64 16.29
C ASN A 234 -15.05 0.68 17.02
N TYR A 235 -13.89 0.38 16.42
CA TYR A 235 -12.90 -0.56 16.92
C TYR A 235 -11.53 0.11 17.02
N MET A 236 -10.90 0.00 18.19
CA MET A 236 -9.57 0.54 18.45
C MET A 236 -8.73 -0.49 19.19
N ASP A 237 -7.55 -0.79 18.66
CA ASP A 237 -6.55 -1.63 19.34
C ASP A 237 -5.18 -0.96 19.26
N ILE A 238 -4.74 -0.36 20.35
CA ILE A 238 -3.44 0.31 20.44
C ILE A 238 -2.60 -0.42 21.48
N ARG A 239 -1.50 -1.02 21.03
CA ARG A 239 -0.48 -1.63 21.87
C ARG A 239 0.86 -0.96 21.60
N ALA A 240 1.30 -0.11 22.52
CA ALA A 240 2.53 0.63 22.34
C ALA A 240 3.24 0.90 23.67
N ARG A 241 4.27 0.10 23.97
CA ARG A 241 4.96 0.15 25.27
C ARG A 241 5.59 1.50 25.56
N HIS A 242 6.17 2.14 24.55
CA HIS A 242 6.99 3.34 24.73
C HIS A 242 6.27 4.65 24.41
N LEU A 243 4.98 4.57 24.06
CA LEU A 243 4.14 5.71 23.75
C LEU A 243 4.01 6.61 24.97
N GLY A 244 4.49 7.85 24.87
CA GLY A 244 4.46 8.82 25.96
C GLY A 244 3.24 9.74 25.91
N THR A 245 2.77 10.08 24.71
CA THR A 245 1.67 11.02 24.52
C THR A 245 0.67 10.50 23.51
N PHE A 246 -0.61 10.55 23.88
CA PHE A 246 -1.73 10.22 23.02
C PHE A 246 -2.72 11.38 22.94
N ASN A 247 -2.81 12.01 21.77
CA ASN A 247 -3.68 13.15 21.51
C ASN A 247 -4.86 12.73 20.65
N VAL A 248 -6.05 13.19 21.04
CA VAL A 248 -7.30 12.84 20.38
C VAL A 248 -8.20 14.08 20.28
N ALA A 249 -8.70 14.37 19.07
CA ALA A 249 -9.71 15.41 18.85
C ALA A 249 -10.80 14.94 17.87
N GLU A 250 -12.04 15.42 18.09
CA GLU A 250 -13.22 15.10 17.27
C GLU A 250 -13.41 13.58 17.08
N PHE A 251 -13.20 12.84 18.16
CA PHE A 251 -13.17 11.39 18.14
C PHE A 251 -14.53 10.75 18.41
N SER A 252 -14.71 9.52 17.94
CA SER A 252 -16.00 8.85 18.01
C SER A 252 -16.52 8.68 19.43
N GLN A 253 -17.80 9.03 19.62
CA GLN A 253 -18.57 8.70 20.83
C GLN A 253 -19.19 7.30 20.76
N SER A 254 -19.05 6.56 19.65
CA SER A 254 -19.70 5.26 19.42
C SER A 254 -18.75 4.06 19.48
N VAL A 255 -17.55 4.24 20.03
CA VAL A 255 -16.55 3.17 20.18
C VAL A 255 -17.17 1.96 20.89
N LYS A 256 -17.19 0.82 20.20
CA LYS A 256 -17.77 -0.43 20.69
C LYS A 256 -16.75 -1.22 21.48
N GLU A 257 -15.52 -1.28 20.97
CA GLU A 257 -14.41 -2.01 21.57
C GLU A 257 -13.14 -1.17 21.46
N ALA A 258 -12.47 -0.95 22.60
CA ALA A 258 -11.21 -0.24 22.67
C ALA A 258 -10.24 -0.96 23.61
N THR A 259 -9.10 -1.35 23.05
CA THR A 259 -7.94 -1.84 23.78
C THR A 259 -6.84 -0.80 23.71
N LEU A 260 -6.29 -0.44 24.87
CA LEU A 260 -5.17 0.48 24.99
C LEU A 260 -4.17 -0.12 25.98
N ASP A 261 -3.13 -0.73 25.44
CA ASP A 261 -2.01 -1.31 26.19
C ASP A 261 -0.77 -0.43 25.99
N VAL A 262 -0.67 0.60 26.81
CA VAL A 262 0.33 1.69 26.72
C VAL A 262 0.90 1.99 28.11
N PRO A 263 1.67 1.06 28.70
CA PRO A 263 2.08 1.15 30.11
C PRO A 263 2.91 2.39 30.47
N ASN A 264 3.58 3.03 29.50
CA ASN A 264 4.38 4.23 29.74
C ASN A 264 3.71 5.54 29.27
N LEU A 265 2.38 5.53 29.11
CA LEU A 265 1.65 6.73 28.69
C LEU A 265 1.67 7.81 29.77
N CYS A 266 2.37 8.91 29.50
CA CYS A 266 2.50 10.04 30.40
C CYS A 266 1.36 11.05 30.26
N ALA A 267 0.86 11.26 29.03
CA ALA A 267 -0.14 12.27 28.73
C ALA A 267 -1.19 11.73 27.76
N CYS A 268 -2.47 11.94 28.10
CA CYS A 268 -3.57 11.74 27.18
C CYS A 268 -4.37 13.05 27.08
N LEU A 269 -4.30 13.71 25.93
CA LEU A 269 -4.91 15.02 25.71
C LEU A 269 -6.15 14.89 24.83
N TYR A 270 -7.25 15.47 25.30
CA TYR A 270 -8.52 15.54 24.58
C TYR A 270 -8.87 17.00 24.31
N ASP A 271 -8.96 17.37 23.04
CA ASP A 271 -9.28 18.76 22.62
C ASP A 271 -10.80 19.00 22.45
N CYS A 272 -11.63 18.10 22.99
CA CYS A 272 -13.08 18.27 23.00
C CYS A 272 -13.55 18.50 24.45
N LYS A 273 -14.57 19.35 24.62
CA LYS A 273 -15.27 19.68 25.88
C LYS A 273 -15.16 18.57 26.94
N LEU A 274 -14.73 18.94 28.16
CA LEU A 274 -14.52 18.13 29.39
C LEU A 274 -15.45 16.92 29.67
N HIS A 275 -16.62 16.80 29.03
CA HIS A 275 -17.52 15.65 29.15
C HIS A 275 -17.01 14.39 28.41
N ASP A 276 -16.28 14.53 27.30
CA ASP A 276 -15.89 13.40 26.45
C ASP A 276 -14.68 12.61 26.98
N GLN A 277 -13.78 13.24 27.74
CA GLN A 277 -12.58 12.59 28.28
C GLN A 277 -12.92 11.41 29.21
N ARG A 278 -13.93 11.56 30.08
CA ARG A 278 -14.37 10.46 30.97
C ARG A 278 -15.04 9.34 30.20
N TYR A 279 -15.76 9.66 29.13
CA TYR A 279 -16.47 8.68 28.31
C TYR A 279 -15.49 7.76 27.59
N ILE A 280 -14.47 8.31 26.93
CA ILE A 280 -13.51 7.48 26.19
C ILE A 280 -12.63 6.68 27.16
N LEU A 281 -12.12 7.30 28.24
CA LEU A 281 -11.40 6.56 29.28
C LEU A 281 -12.25 5.46 29.96
N SER A 282 -13.58 5.61 30.02
CA SER A 282 -14.48 4.57 30.55
C SER A 282 -14.72 3.40 29.60
N ARG A 283 -14.52 3.61 28.29
CA ARG A 283 -14.68 2.60 27.22
C ARG A 283 -13.38 1.89 26.88
N ILE A 284 -12.25 2.52 27.20
CA ILE A 284 -10.94 1.91 27.04
C ILE A 284 -10.74 0.91 28.17
N SER A 285 -10.45 -0.33 27.82
CA SER A 285 -9.94 -1.35 28.76
C SER A 285 -8.49 -1.00 29.13
N ALA A 286 -8.29 0.14 29.80
CA ALA A 286 -6.96 0.69 30.04
C ALA A 286 -6.32 -0.07 31.21
N LYS A 287 -5.26 -0.84 30.94
CA LYS A 287 -4.30 -1.21 31.98
C LYS A 287 -3.30 -0.06 32.12
N LEU A 288 -3.73 1.00 32.82
CA LEU A 288 -2.80 2.02 33.31
C LEU A 288 -2.17 1.43 34.58
N ALA A 289 -0.89 1.07 34.50
CA ALA A 289 -0.09 0.63 35.65
C ALA A 289 0.46 1.85 36.41
#